data_AF-A0A2M8LT36-F1
#
_entry.id   AF-A0A2M8LT36-F1
#
_cell.length_a   1.000
_cell.length_b   1.000
_cell.length_c   1.000
_cell.angle_alpha   90.00
_cell.angle_beta   90.00
_cell.angle_gamma   90.00
#
_symmetry.space_group_name_H-M   'P 1'
#
loop_
_entity.id
_entity.type
_entity.pdbx_description
1 polymer ?
#
loop_
_entity_poly.entity_id
_entity_poly.type
_entity_poly.pdbx_seq_one_letter_code
_entity_poly.pdbx_strand_id
1 'polypeptide(L)'
;MWRKSAGRAYRRSADRLFLRSMVEIESGRWHKALRLSERAEARIDRAVAAADGDPRDEQRLAALYYARAEALEALGRVHAALETARRAWRLFDRHDPARARPGRVAEALAAGRAPDGATDRPAVRPDGTPRRPTGEEVEDAIARAADAWIRCVRLEAVCDGGLRSEGQVRERGSRAVDVYRELVRVGSYYGPADLARVEADLEAALAARRNPPVPPRSG
;
A
#
# COMPACT_ATOMS: atom_id res chain seq x y z
N MET A 1 18.05 -28.88 -2.07
CA MET A 1 18.27 -27.91 -3.18
C MET A 1 16.98 -27.54 -3.95
N TRP A 2 16.05 -28.48 -4.18
CA TRP A 2 14.83 -28.30 -4.99
C TRP A 2 13.75 -27.33 -4.44
N ARG A 3 13.64 -27.17 -3.11
CA ARG A 3 12.65 -26.28 -2.48
C ARG A 3 12.90 -24.79 -2.79
N LYS A 4 14.16 -24.36 -2.76
CA LYS A 4 14.57 -22.97 -3.08
C LYS A 4 14.30 -22.57 -4.54
N SER A 5 14.40 -23.50 -5.50
CA SER A 5 14.06 -23.26 -6.91
C SER A 5 12.55 -23.15 -7.13
N ALA A 6 11.75 -23.94 -6.41
CA ALA A 6 10.29 -23.87 -6.47
C ALA A 6 9.76 -22.52 -5.93
N GLY A 7 10.28 -22.03 -4.79
CA GLY A 7 9.90 -20.72 -4.24
C GLY A 7 10.12 -19.56 -5.22
N ARG A 8 11.28 -19.52 -5.91
CA ARG A 8 11.55 -18.50 -6.95
C ARG A 8 10.60 -18.59 -8.13
N ALA A 9 10.22 -19.80 -8.56
CA ALA A 9 9.26 -19.98 -9.64
C ALA A 9 7.87 -19.44 -9.27
N TYR A 10 7.44 -19.69 -8.02
CA TYR A 10 6.18 -19.14 -7.51
C TYR A 10 6.19 -17.61 -7.42
N ARG A 11 7.26 -16.99 -6.94
CA ARG A 11 7.39 -15.51 -6.93
C ARG A 11 7.29 -14.90 -8.32
N ARG A 12 8.03 -15.40 -9.30
CA ARG A 12 7.94 -14.94 -10.70
C ARG A 12 6.53 -15.12 -11.28
N SER A 13 5.83 -16.17 -10.87
CA SER A 13 4.43 -16.38 -11.26
C SER A 13 3.50 -15.36 -10.59
N ALA A 14 3.72 -15.03 -9.32
CA ALA A 14 2.96 -14.02 -8.59
C ALA A 14 3.15 -12.64 -9.23
N ASP A 15 4.40 -12.24 -9.48
CA ASP A 15 4.74 -10.93 -10.06
C ASP A 15 4.03 -10.73 -11.42
N ARG A 16 4.05 -11.75 -12.30
CA ARG A 16 3.34 -11.69 -13.59
C ARG A 16 1.82 -11.55 -13.42
N LEU A 17 1.23 -12.25 -12.46
CA LEU A 17 -0.21 -12.17 -12.20
C LEU A 17 -0.59 -10.79 -11.62
N PHE A 18 0.24 -10.26 -10.72
CA PHE A 18 0.08 -8.94 -10.14
C PHE A 18 0.18 -7.84 -11.20
N LEU A 19 1.25 -7.82 -12.01
CA LEU A 19 1.39 -6.86 -13.11
C LEU A 19 0.21 -6.92 -14.08
N ARG A 20 -0.25 -8.13 -14.41
CA ARG A 20 -1.45 -8.29 -15.23
C ARG A 20 -2.69 -7.74 -14.54
N SER A 21 -2.86 -7.95 -13.23
CA SER A 21 -3.99 -7.37 -12.50
C SER A 21 -4.00 -5.84 -12.53
N MET A 22 -2.83 -5.19 -12.46
CA MET A 22 -2.71 -3.74 -12.57
C MET A 22 -3.18 -3.24 -13.94
N VAL A 23 -2.77 -3.91 -15.02
CA VAL A 23 -3.27 -3.59 -16.38
C VAL A 23 -4.80 -3.74 -16.48
N GLU A 24 -5.37 -4.75 -15.81
CA GLU A 24 -6.83 -4.90 -15.79
C GLU A 24 -7.53 -3.83 -14.93
N ILE A 25 -6.90 -3.32 -13.86
CA ILE A 25 -7.38 -2.17 -13.05
C ILE A 25 -7.41 -0.92 -13.93
N GLU A 26 -6.30 -0.60 -14.60
CA GLU A 26 -6.20 0.55 -15.50
C GLU A 26 -7.22 0.48 -16.65
N SER A 27 -7.55 -0.73 -17.11
CA SER A 27 -8.57 -0.96 -18.14
C SER A 27 -10.01 -0.98 -17.61
N GLY A 28 -10.25 -0.77 -16.31
CA GLY A 28 -11.58 -0.86 -15.69
C GLY A 28 -12.18 -2.27 -15.63
N ARG A 29 -11.38 -3.33 -15.87
CA ARG A 29 -11.83 -4.73 -15.87
C ARG A 29 -11.72 -5.34 -14.47
N TRP A 30 -12.43 -4.76 -13.51
CA TRP A 30 -12.32 -5.01 -12.07
C TRP A 30 -12.46 -6.47 -11.66
N HIS A 31 -13.46 -7.20 -12.19
CA HIS A 31 -13.63 -8.62 -11.89
C HIS A 31 -12.42 -9.47 -12.31
N LYS A 32 -11.79 -9.13 -13.43
CA LYS A 32 -10.62 -9.85 -13.94
C LYS A 32 -9.39 -9.49 -13.11
N ALA A 33 -9.21 -8.21 -12.77
CA ALA A 33 -8.19 -7.76 -11.83
C ALA A 33 -8.26 -8.51 -10.50
N LEU A 34 -9.46 -8.60 -9.91
CA LEU A 34 -9.69 -9.30 -8.65
C LEU A 34 -9.26 -10.77 -8.73
N ARG A 35 -9.73 -11.53 -9.74
CA ARG A 35 -9.33 -12.94 -9.92
C ARG A 35 -7.82 -13.11 -10.13
N LEU A 36 -7.18 -12.21 -10.86
CA LEU A 36 -5.73 -12.25 -11.06
C LEU A 36 -5.00 -11.98 -9.74
N SER A 37 -5.48 -11.04 -8.94
CA SER A 37 -4.90 -10.73 -7.64
C SER A 37 -5.02 -11.88 -6.65
N GLU A 38 -6.16 -12.60 -6.62
CA GLU A 38 -6.37 -13.80 -5.78
C GLU A 38 -5.41 -14.93 -6.19
N ARG A 39 -5.24 -15.12 -7.49
CA ARG A 39 -4.27 -16.09 -8.00
C ARG A 39 -2.84 -15.70 -7.66
N ALA A 40 -2.49 -14.41 -7.66
CA ALA A 40 -1.17 -13.93 -7.30
C ALA A 40 -0.85 -14.23 -5.82
N GLU A 41 -1.79 -13.95 -4.91
CA GLU A 41 -1.68 -14.27 -3.48
C GLU A 41 -1.42 -15.76 -3.27
N ALA A 42 -2.24 -16.62 -3.89
CA ALA A 42 -2.05 -18.06 -3.82
C ALA A 42 -0.71 -18.55 -4.41
N ARG A 43 0.01 -17.73 -5.19
CA ARG A 43 1.40 -18.01 -5.60
C ARG A 43 2.39 -17.51 -4.56
N ILE A 44 2.16 -16.37 -3.91
CA ILE A 44 2.98 -15.89 -2.79
C ILE A 44 2.93 -16.90 -1.64
N ASP A 45 1.74 -17.37 -1.25
CA ASP A 45 1.59 -18.38 -0.18
C ASP A 45 2.39 -19.65 -0.46
N ARG A 46 2.33 -20.14 -1.71
CA ARG A 46 3.13 -21.29 -2.15
C ARG A 46 4.63 -20.99 -2.14
N ALA A 47 5.03 -19.76 -2.45
CA ALA A 47 6.44 -19.35 -2.38
C ALA A 47 6.95 -19.37 -0.95
N VAL A 48 6.19 -18.80 -0.01
CA VAL A 48 6.50 -18.78 1.44
C VAL A 48 6.52 -20.18 2.03
N ALA A 49 5.61 -21.08 1.60
CA ALA A 49 5.64 -22.48 2.04
C ALA A 49 6.83 -23.28 1.47
N ALA A 50 7.33 -22.89 0.29
CA ALA A 50 8.40 -23.59 -0.40
C ALA A 50 9.82 -23.10 -0.05
N ALA A 51 9.97 -21.89 0.51
CA ALA A 51 11.24 -21.30 0.89
C ALA A 51 11.09 -20.60 2.23
N ASP A 52 12.08 -20.74 3.14
CA ASP A 52 12.14 -19.93 4.36
C ASP A 52 11.99 -18.45 3.95
N GLY A 53 10.94 -17.79 4.45
CA GLY A 53 10.32 -16.60 3.86
C GLY A 53 11.30 -15.51 3.38
N ASP A 54 10.93 -14.82 2.30
CA ASP A 54 11.67 -13.65 1.81
C ASP A 54 10.97 -12.38 2.31
N PRO A 55 11.68 -11.44 2.96
CA PRO A 55 11.09 -10.18 3.41
C PRO A 55 10.37 -9.39 2.29
N ARG A 56 10.77 -9.60 1.03
CA ARG A 56 10.10 -9.00 -0.14
C ARG A 56 8.71 -9.59 -0.41
N ASP A 57 8.40 -10.78 0.11
CA ASP A 57 7.08 -11.39 -0.03
C ASP A 57 6.01 -10.59 0.73
N GLU A 58 6.36 -9.98 1.88
CA GLU A 58 5.46 -9.08 2.60
C GLU A 58 5.17 -7.81 1.80
N GLN A 59 6.19 -7.20 1.20
CA GLN A 59 6.03 -6.00 0.35
C GLN A 59 5.19 -6.30 -0.90
N ARG A 60 5.41 -7.46 -1.55
CA ARG A 60 4.56 -7.92 -2.66
C ARG A 60 3.12 -8.08 -2.23
N LEU A 61 2.90 -8.68 -1.07
CA LEU A 61 1.57 -8.90 -0.53
C LEU A 61 0.87 -7.57 -0.17
N ALA A 62 1.61 -6.59 0.36
CA ALA A 62 1.11 -5.24 0.62
C ALA A 62 0.61 -4.55 -0.65
N ALA A 63 1.43 -4.52 -1.70
CA ALA A 63 1.07 -3.94 -3.00
C ALA A 63 -0.11 -4.67 -3.65
N LEU A 64 -0.13 -6.00 -3.54
CA LEU A 64 -1.23 -6.83 -4.04
C LEU A 64 -2.55 -6.51 -3.33
N TYR A 65 -2.55 -6.41 -2.00
CA TYR A 65 -3.74 -6.05 -1.24
C TYR A 65 -4.19 -4.62 -1.54
N TYR A 66 -3.26 -3.69 -1.71
CA TYR A 66 -3.61 -2.31 -2.07
C TYR A 66 -4.37 -2.25 -3.40
N ALA A 67 -3.85 -2.90 -4.44
CA ALA A 67 -4.49 -3.00 -5.75
C ALA A 67 -5.83 -3.76 -5.69
N ARG A 68 -5.89 -4.84 -4.89
CA ARG A 68 -7.13 -5.59 -4.72
C ARG A 68 -8.22 -4.77 -4.02
N ALA A 69 -7.86 -3.97 -3.02
CA ALA A 69 -8.80 -3.10 -2.32
C ALA A 69 -9.46 -2.11 -3.30
N GLU A 70 -8.67 -1.55 -4.23
CA GLU A 70 -9.18 -0.70 -5.31
C GLU A 70 -10.18 -1.42 -6.22
N ALA A 71 -9.85 -2.62 -6.67
CA ALA A 71 -10.76 -3.43 -7.49
C ALA A 71 -12.06 -3.80 -6.74
N LEU A 72 -11.98 -4.09 -5.43
CA LEU A 72 -13.15 -4.39 -4.60
C LEU A 72 -14.03 -3.15 -4.40
N GLU A 73 -13.41 -2.01 -4.19
CA GLU A 73 -14.09 -0.74 -4.05
C GLU A 73 -14.84 -0.36 -5.34
N ALA A 74 -14.19 -0.46 -6.49
CA ALA A 74 -14.80 -0.22 -7.80
C ALA A 74 -15.99 -1.15 -8.11
N LEU A 75 -16.02 -2.33 -7.48
CA LEU A 75 -17.13 -3.28 -7.56
C LEU A 75 -18.22 -3.04 -6.50
N GLY A 76 -18.12 -1.97 -5.69
CA GLY A 76 -19.07 -1.68 -4.62
C GLY A 76 -18.98 -2.62 -3.41
N ARG A 77 -17.94 -3.45 -3.32
CA ARG A 77 -17.75 -4.42 -2.22
C ARG A 77 -17.02 -3.77 -1.03
N VAL A 78 -17.60 -2.69 -0.51
CA VAL A 78 -16.97 -1.75 0.44
C VAL A 78 -16.38 -2.43 1.68
N HIS A 79 -17.11 -3.35 2.33
CA HIS A 79 -16.60 -4.06 3.51
C HIS A 79 -15.38 -4.94 3.17
N ALA A 80 -15.40 -5.63 2.04
CA ALA A 80 -14.27 -6.44 1.59
C ALA A 80 -13.07 -5.56 1.20
N ALA A 81 -13.34 -4.40 0.58
CA ALA A 81 -12.33 -3.40 0.26
C ALA A 81 -11.67 -2.88 1.54
N LEU A 82 -12.45 -2.55 2.58
CA LEU A 82 -11.94 -2.09 3.88
C LEU A 82 -11.01 -3.13 4.52
N GLU A 83 -11.46 -4.38 4.62
CA GLU A 83 -10.64 -5.44 5.21
C GLU A 83 -9.34 -5.68 4.44
N THR A 84 -9.39 -5.57 3.11
CA THR A 84 -8.21 -5.70 2.25
C THR A 84 -7.28 -4.50 2.39
N ALA A 85 -7.81 -3.28 2.43
CA ALA A 85 -7.05 -2.05 2.66
C ALA A 85 -6.35 -2.08 4.02
N ARG A 86 -7.03 -2.53 5.08
CA ARG A 86 -6.45 -2.72 6.42
C ARG A 86 -5.27 -3.70 6.40
N ARG A 87 -5.34 -4.77 5.62
CA ARG A 87 -4.22 -5.70 5.43
C ARG A 87 -3.05 -5.02 4.72
N ALA A 88 -3.32 -4.28 3.64
CA ALA A 88 -2.29 -3.52 2.92
C ALA A 88 -1.60 -2.51 3.83
N TRP A 89 -2.37 -1.67 4.53
CA TRP A 89 -1.85 -0.67 5.46
C TRP A 89 -0.98 -1.30 6.55
N ARG A 90 -1.44 -2.36 7.22
CA ARG A 90 -0.63 -3.03 8.25
C ARG A 90 0.71 -3.55 7.73
N LEU A 91 0.78 -3.99 6.48
CA LEU A 91 2.03 -4.44 5.89
C LEU A 91 2.92 -3.25 5.51
N PHE A 92 2.37 -2.21 4.88
CA PHE A 92 3.16 -1.01 4.57
C PHE A 92 3.66 -0.29 5.82
N ASP A 93 2.83 -0.15 6.86
CA ASP A 93 3.21 0.50 8.13
C ASP A 93 4.36 -0.19 8.84
N ARG A 94 4.49 -1.53 8.72
CA ARG A 94 5.66 -2.26 9.24
C ARG A 94 6.95 -1.82 8.56
N HIS A 95 6.87 -1.50 7.27
CA HIS A 95 7.99 -1.07 6.43
C HIS A 95 8.16 0.45 6.36
N ASP A 96 7.24 1.22 6.93
CA ASP A 96 7.31 2.68 6.93
C ASP A 96 8.42 3.18 7.89
N PRO A 97 9.50 3.79 7.36
CA PRO A 97 10.57 4.33 8.19
C PRO A 97 10.17 5.61 8.94
N ALA A 98 9.19 6.37 8.44
CA ALA A 98 8.69 7.58 9.09
C ALA A 98 7.60 7.27 10.14
N ARG A 99 7.03 6.06 10.14
CA ARG A 99 5.96 5.61 11.07
C ARG A 99 4.76 6.55 11.06
N ALA A 100 4.37 7.01 9.88
CA ALA A 100 3.35 8.00 9.60
C ALA A 100 3.60 9.35 10.31
N ARG A 101 4.82 9.68 10.74
CA ARG A 101 5.12 10.95 11.42
C ARG A 101 5.73 11.94 10.43
N PRO A 102 5.07 13.08 10.15
CA PRO A 102 5.61 14.09 9.23
C PRO A 102 7.03 14.52 9.60
N GLY A 103 7.26 14.85 10.88
CA GLY A 103 8.58 15.27 11.37
C GLY A 103 9.70 14.23 11.27
N ARG A 104 9.41 12.98 10.89
CA ARG A 104 10.43 11.93 10.65
C ARG A 104 10.73 11.68 9.18
N VAL A 105 9.99 12.27 8.25
CA VAL A 105 10.18 12.05 6.81
C VAL A 105 11.57 12.51 6.38
N ALA A 106 11.97 13.72 6.75
CA ALA A 106 13.29 14.26 6.40
C ALA A 106 14.45 13.42 6.99
N GLU A 107 14.32 12.98 8.24
CA GLU A 107 15.28 12.09 8.91
C GLU A 107 15.39 10.75 8.19
N ALA A 108 14.26 10.13 7.86
CA ALA A 108 14.21 8.85 7.15
C ALA A 108 14.85 8.95 5.76
N LEU A 109 14.52 10.01 5.00
CA LEU A 109 15.10 10.24 3.68
C LEU A 109 16.61 10.50 3.75
N ALA A 110 17.07 11.30 4.71
CA ALA A 110 18.50 11.51 4.95
C ALA A 110 19.21 10.19 5.28
N ALA A 111 18.57 9.33 6.07
CA ALA A 111 19.07 8.00 6.35
C ALA A 111 19.07 7.08 5.11
N GLY A 112 18.20 7.28 4.12
CA GLY A 112 18.22 6.53 2.83
C GLY A 112 19.25 7.05 1.81
N ARG A 113 19.62 8.34 1.90
CA ARG A 113 20.51 9.03 0.93
C ARG A 113 22.03 8.89 1.20
N ALA A 114 22.43 8.12 2.21
CA ALA A 114 23.85 7.89 2.49
C ALA A 114 24.59 7.31 1.26
N PRO A 115 25.88 7.60 1.07
CA PRO A 115 26.54 7.81 -0.23
C PRO A 115 26.77 6.58 -1.13
N ASP A 116 26.12 5.45 -0.87
CA ASP A 116 26.26 4.27 -1.71
C ASP A 116 25.33 4.36 -2.93
N GLY A 117 25.70 5.20 -3.89
CA GLY A 117 24.99 5.46 -5.16
C GLY A 117 24.97 4.29 -6.13
N ALA A 118 24.32 3.18 -5.77
CA ALA A 118 24.11 2.03 -6.66
C ALA A 118 22.63 1.65 -6.72
N THR A 119 21.98 1.97 -7.84
CA THR A 119 20.57 1.70 -8.15
C THR A 119 20.25 0.23 -8.43
N ASP A 120 21.26 -0.66 -8.49
CA ASP A 120 21.08 -2.06 -8.92
C ASP A 120 21.75 -3.10 -8.01
N ARG A 121 21.91 -2.81 -6.71
CA ARG A 121 22.52 -3.76 -5.77
C ARG A 121 21.54 -4.82 -5.26
N PRO A 122 22.01 -6.07 -5.07
CA PRO A 122 21.21 -7.12 -4.43
C PRO A 122 20.74 -6.68 -3.04
N ALA A 123 19.52 -7.12 -2.64
CA ALA A 123 18.94 -6.82 -1.32
C ALA A 123 19.81 -7.25 -0.14
N VAL A 124 20.70 -8.20 -0.39
CA VAL A 124 21.67 -8.72 0.56
C VAL A 124 23.03 -8.54 -0.08
N ARG A 125 23.95 -7.92 0.65
CA ARG A 125 25.36 -7.79 0.26
C ARG A 125 25.99 -9.19 0.14
N PRO A 126 27.12 -9.33 -0.57
CA PRO A 126 27.84 -10.61 -0.67
C PRO A 126 28.22 -11.22 0.69
N ASP A 127 28.32 -10.39 1.73
CA ASP A 127 28.61 -10.77 3.12
C ASP A 127 27.38 -11.23 3.93
N GLY A 128 26.20 -11.29 3.31
CA GLY A 128 24.96 -11.70 3.97
C GLY A 128 24.22 -10.59 4.73
N THR A 129 24.74 -9.36 4.75
CA THR A 129 24.08 -8.23 5.43
C THR A 129 22.99 -7.60 4.54
N PRO A 130 21.86 -7.13 5.11
CA PRO A 130 20.86 -6.39 4.36
C PRO A 130 21.45 -5.12 3.75
N ARG A 131 21.13 -4.85 2.48
CA ARG A 131 21.47 -3.59 1.84
C ARG A 131 20.69 -2.46 2.50
N ARG A 132 21.36 -1.32 2.69
CA ARG A 132 20.71 -0.06 3.04
C ARG A 132 19.76 0.38 1.91
N PRO A 133 18.50 0.75 2.18
CA PRO A 133 17.59 1.22 1.14
C PRO A 133 18.08 2.54 0.55
N THR A 134 17.75 2.79 -0.72
CA THR A 134 17.99 4.09 -1.38
C THR A 134 17.03 5.14 -0.84
N GLY A 135 17.35 6.42 -1.07
CA GLY A 135 16.43 7.52 -0.79
C GLY A 135 15.07 7.33 -1.48
N GLU A 136 15.07 6.85 -2.72
CA GLU A 136 13.85 6.55 -3.50
C GLU A 136 13.04 5.42 -2.86
N GLU A 137 13.65 4.29 -2.48
CA GLU A 137 12.95 3.18 -1.81
C GLU A 137 12.34 3.60 -0.47
N VAL A 138 13.03 4.49 0.27
CA VAL A 138 12.51 5.08 1.50
C VAL A 138 11.32 5.99 1.21
N GLU A 139 11.44 6.85 0.20
CA GLU A 139 10.37 7.76 -0.23
C GLU A 139 9.10 6.97 -0.61
N ASP A 140 9.27 5.92 -1.42
CA ASP A 140 8.21 5.01 -1.85
C ASP A 140 7.55 4.27 -0.68
N ALA A 141 8.34 3.83 0.30
CA ALA A 141 7.81 3.14 1.47
C ALA A 141 6.91 4.05 2.32
N ILE A 142 7.34 5.29 2.55
CA ILE A 142 6.57 6.30 3.30
C ILE A 142 5.27 6.63 2.53
N ALA A 143 5.38 6.89 1.22
CA ALA A 143 4.25 7.24 0.37
C ALA A 143 3.18 6.14 0.34
N ARG A 144 3.59 4.89 0.10
CA ARG A 144 2.67 3.72 0.08
C ARG A 144 1.97 3.50 1.42
N ALA A 145 2.67 3.74 2.54
CA ALA A 145 2.08 3.64 3.86
C ALA A 145 1.02 4.73 4.10
N ALA A 146 1.32 5.97 3.72
CA ALA A 146 0.37 7.09 3.81
C ALA A 146 -0.85 6.89 2.90
N ASP A 147 -0.63 6.42 1.67
CA ASP A 147 -1.70 6.09 0.71
C ASP A 147 -2.61 4.98 1.21
N ALA A 148 -2.03 3.89 1.71
CA ALA A 148 -2.81 2.79 2.28
C ALA A 148 -3.59 3.24 3.52
N TRP A 149 -3.01 4.13 4.34
CA TRP A 149 -3.67 4.69 5.51
C TRP A 149 -4.86 5.59 5.12
N ILE A 150 -4.69 6.53 4.20
CA ILE A 150 -5.79 7.43 3.81
C ILE A 150 -6.93 6.65 3.15
N ARG A 151 -6.61 5.64 2.33
CA ARG A 151 -7.62 4.74 1.76
C ARG A 151 -8.38 3.97 2.84
N CYS A 152 -7.69 3.49 3.89
CA CYS A 152 -8.36 2.88 5.04
C CYS A 152 -9.29 3.87 5.73
N VAL A 153 -8.84 5.10 5.99
CA VAL A 153 -9.68 6.14 6.62
C VAL A 153 -10.92 6.42 5.78
N ARG A 154 -10.77 6.54 4.45
CA ARG A 154 -11.89 6.76 3.53
C ARG A 154 -12.89 5.60 3.53
N LEU A 155 -12.41 4.35 3.51
CA LEU A 155 -13.27 3.17 3.57
C LEU A 155 -13.94 3.00 4.93
N GLU A 156 -13.24 3.31 6.03
CA GLU A 156 -13.84 3.35 7.37
C GLU A 156 -14.86 4.49 7.49
N ALA A 157 -14.70 5.55 6.71
CA ALA A 157 -15.64 6.65 6.62
C ALA A 157 -16.89 6.35 5.78
N VAL A 158 -17.01 5.17 5.15
CA VAL A 158 -18.26 4.74 4.48
C VAL A 158 -18.90 3.51 5.13
N CYS A 159 -18.14 2.67 5.85
CA CYS A 159 -18.67 1.48 6.52
C CYS A 159 -19.47 1.83 7.79
N ASP A 160 -20.53 1.05 8.05
CA ASP A 160 -21.23 1.09 9.34
C ASP A 160 -20.33 0.51 10.45
N GLY A 161 -20.32 1.15 11.62
CA GLY A 161 -19.39 0.83 12.71
C GLY A 161 -17.94 1.31 12.52
N GLY A 162 -17.63 2.00 11.42
CA GLY A 162 -16.33 2.64 11.19
C GLY A 162 -16.14 3.95 11.97
N LEU A 163 -15.48 4.93 11.36
CA LEU A 163 -15.29 6.26 11.96
C LEU A 163 -16.65 6.94 12.11
N ARG A 164 -17.01 7.35 13.32
CA ARG A 164 -18.38 7.80 13.63
C ARG A 164 -18.56 9.31 13.54
N SER A 165 -17.48 10.08 13.54
CA SER A 165 -17.53 11.54 13.45
C SER A 165 -16.53 12.09 12.45
N GLU A 166 -16.86 13.28 11.92
CA GLU A 166 -15.96 14.06 11.08
C GLU A 166 -14.62 14.35 11.79
N GLY A 167 -14.66 14.59 13.11
CA GLY A 167 -13.46 14.81 13.93
C GLY A 167 -12.50 13.62 13.89
N GLN A 168 -13.00 12.39 14.02
CA GLN A 168 -12.18 11.18 13.95
C GLN A 168 -11.60 10.95 12.55
N VAL A 169 -12.36 11.25 11.50
CA VAL A 169 -11.86 11.20 10.12
C VAL A 169 -10.75 12.22 9.92
N ARG A 170 -10.95 13.46 10.35
CA ARG A 170 -9.96 14.53 10.24
C ARG A 170 -8.68 14.17 10.99
N GLU A 171 -8.78 13.77 12.25
CA GLU A 171 -7.65 13.41 13.10
C GLU A 171 -6.80 12.29 12.46
N ARG A 172 -7.45 11.23 11.96
CA ARG A 172 -6.72 10.11 11.37
C ARG A 172 -6.22 10.44 9.97
N GLY A 173 -7.03 11.07 9.13
CA GLY A 173 -6.70 11.34 7.74
C GLY A 173 -5.66 12.46 7.53
N SER A 174 -5.68 13.50 8.36
CA SER A 174 -4.72 14.63 8.24
C SER A 174 -3.28 14.16 8.35
N ARG A 175 -3.02 13.10 9.13
CA ARG A 175 -1.68 12.53 9.29
C ARG A 175 -1.08 12.01 7.99
N ALA A 176 -1.87 11.38 7.12
CA ALA A 176 -1.37 10.96 5.80
C ALA A 176 -1.10 12.17 4.90
N VAL A 177 -1.99 13.16 4.92
CA VAL A 177 -1.82 14.41 4.17
C VAL A 177 -0.55 15.13 4.60
N ASP A 178 -0.30 15.27 5.91
CA ASP A 178 0.88 15.95 6.45
C ASP A 178 2.18 15.21 6.12
N VAL A 179 2.15 13.86 6.10
CA VAL A 179 3.28 13.07 5.61
C VAL A 179 3.54 13.36 4.13
N TYR A 180 2.49 13.43 3.30
CA TYR A 180 2.63 13.76 1.88
C TYR A 180 3.13 15.20 1.66
N ARG A 181 2.65 16.17 2.43
CA ARG A 181 3.16 17.56 2.38
C ARG A 181 4.66 17.58 2.62
N GLU A 182 5.12 16.80 3.59
CA GLU A 182 6.53 16.71 3.89
C GLU A 182 7.32 15.98 2.81
N LEU A 183 6.78 14.89 2.25
CA LEU A 183 7.38 14.23 1.08
C LEU A 183 7.53 15.18 -0.11
N VAL A 184 6.51 16.00 -0.42
CA VAL A 184 6.59 17.01 -1.49
C VAL A 184 7.64 18.08 -1.16
N ARG A 185 7.84 18.41 0.12
CA ARG A 185 8.81 19.43 0.54
C ARG A 185 10.27 18.95 0.47
N VAL A 186 10.54 17.70 0.87
CA VAL A 186 11.92 17.19 1.05
C VAL A 186 12.31 16.03 0.14
N GLY A 187 11.31 15.37 -0.44
CA GLY A 187 11.45 14.29 -1.41
C GLY A 187 11.83 14.81 -2.79
N SER A 188 11.92 13.88 -3.73
CA SER A 188 12.28 14.17 -5.12
C SER A 188 11.36 13.48 -6.14
N TYR A 189 10.56 12.51 -5.69
CA TYR A 189 9.75 11.66 -6.55
C TYR A 189 8.28 12.10 -6.55
N TYR A 190 7.74 12.47 -5.39
CA TYR A 190 6.34 12.86 -5.25
C TYR A 190 6.14 14.38 -5.34
N GLY A 191 5.05 14.80 -5.97
CA GLY A 191 4.79 16.21 -6.27
C GLY A 191 3.43 16.72 -5.80
N PRO A 192 3.08 17.98 -6.15
CA PRO A 192 1.81 18.58 -5.79
C PRO A 192 0.57 17.80 -6.26
N ALA A 193 0.67 17.08 -7.37
CA ALA A 193 -0.42 16.25 -7.87
C ALA A 193 -0.72 15.06 -6.95
N ASP A 194 0.31 14.44 -6.37
CA ASP A 194 0.14 13.34 -5.41
C ASP A 194 -0.46 13.85 -4.10
N LEU A 195 0.02 15.00 -3.62
CA LEU A 195 -0.57 15.65 -2.45
C LEU A 195 -2.06 15.96 -2.67
N ALA A 196 -2.41 16.55 -3.82
CA ALA A 196 -3.79 16.87 -4.16
C ALA A 196 -4.69 15.61 -4.20
N ARG A 197 -4.16 14.48 -4.67
CA ARG A 197 -4.89 13.20 -4.63
C ARG A 197 -5.18 12.74 -3.21
N VAL A 198 -4.19 12.81 -2.31
CA VAL A 198 -4.37 12.42 -0.90
C VAL A 198 -5.29 13.38 -0.14
N GLU A 199 -5.22 14.67 -0.46
CA GLU A 199 -6.18 15.67 0.04
C GLU A 199 -7.60 15.38 -0.45
N ALA A 200 -7.77 15.01 -1.72
CA ALA A 200 -9.07 14.61 -2.26
C ALA A 200 -9.63 13.34 -1.58
N ASP A 201 -8.78 12.36 -1.25
CA ASP A 201 -9.20 11.19 -0.48
C ASP A 201 -9.68 11.56 0.93
N LEU A 202 -9.02 12.52 1.60
CA LEU A 202 -9.48 13.05 2.89
C LEU A 202 -10.83 13.76 2.76
N GLU A 203 -10.99 14.64 1.77
CA GLU A 203 -12.25 15.35 1.55
C GLU A 203 -13.40 14.37 1.22
N ALA A 204 -13.14 13.34 0.43
CA ALA A 204 -14.12 12.28 0.17
C ALA A 204 -14.53 11.54 1.46
N ALA A 205 -13.57 11.27 2.35
CA ALA A 205 -13.86 10.66 3.65
C ALA A 205 -14.71 11.58 4.55
N LEU A 206 -14.41 12.87 4.58
CA LEU A 206 -15.16 13.87 5.35
C LEU A 206 -16.59 14.02 4.80
N ALA A 207 -16.73 14.09 3.48
CA ALA A 207 -18.03 14.17 2.80
C ALA A 207 -18.90 12.96 3.11
N ALA A 208 -18.33 11.74 3.06
CA ALA A 208 -19.03 10.52 3.41
C ALA A 208 -19.57 10.51 4.84
N ARG A 209 -18.91 11.20 5.79
CA ARG A 209 -19.41 11.32 7.16
C ARG A 209 -20.43 12.41 7.38
N ARG A 210 -20.35 13.51 6.63
CA ARG A 210 -21.38 14.56 6.65
C ARG A 210 -22.69 14.03 6.06
N ASN A 211 -22.60 13.24 4.99
CA ASN A 211 -23.73 12.69 4.26
C ASN A 211 -23.62 11.16 4.19
N PRO A 212 -23.91 10.43 5.29
CA PRO A 212 -23.77 8.98 5.30
C PRO A 212 -24.70 8.36 4.24
N PRO A 213 -24.20 7.35 3.49
CA PRO A 213 -25.03 6.68 2.49
C PRO A 213 -26.24 6.04 3.19
N VAL A 214 -27.43 6.23 2.61
CA VAL A 214 -28.66 5.63 3.12
C VAL A 214 -28.53 4.11 3.02
N PRO A 215 -28.68 3.34 4.11
CA PRO A 215 -28.61 1.90 4.04
C PRO A 215 -29.72 1.38 3.11
N PRO A 216 -29.45 0.35 2.28
CA PRO A 216 -30.48 -0.24 1.44
C PRO A 216 -31.61 -0.72 2.34
N ARG A 217 -32.85 -0.30 2.05
CA ARG A 217 -34.04 -0.78 2.75
C ARG A 217 -34.07 -2.30 2.58
N SER A 218 -33.97 -3.02 3.69
CA SER A 218 -34.18 -4.46 3.73
C SER A 218 -35.59 -4.73 3.22
N GLY A 219 -35.69 -5.34 2.03
CA GLY A 219 -36.93 -5.90 1.49
C GLY A 219 -37.05 -7.36 1.84
#